data_AF-A0A9K3D669-F1
#
_entry.id   AF-A0A9K3D669-F1
#
_cell.length_a   1.000
_cell.length_b   1.000
_cell.length_c   1.000
_cell.angle_alpha   90.00
_cell.angle_beta   90.00
_cell.angle_gamma   90.00
#
_symmetry.space_group_name_H-M   'P 1'
#
loop_
_entity.id
_entity.type
_entity.pdbx_description
1 polymer ?
#
loop_
_entity_poly.entity_id
_entity_poly.type
_entity_poly.pdbx_seq_one_letter_code
_entity_poly.pdbx_strand_id
1 'polypeptide(L)'
;MYHDVDGVWEEHSRLALPSETETLLYIGQHVAIDGEWAAYGTNTLDRYGRAAGSIVGLYHLTDNEWVLHYSFVSHATFAYDVSMAAGLLVLAYPYAEKHKGAAEVYRLVGSEYVLETTLVGKRIGMEVCASVAISGDGSRILLGSNYEGHVYIYDYDSESTGDMWGLTTEIETGCSPQQTVHIGYSSLPFIAADWLDSEETGMVQVYDFEEGASDPVLMQTMVGASEDTDFGSSVAISSDADASTIAISATQSSSVFVYRRDGRGHYYLADSEFYAPEWELCASVALARGDTLLMAGAPGADNGRGVVEEYDLSTL
;
A
#
# COMPACT_ATOMS: atom_id res chain seq x y z
N MET A 1 7.18 -11.87 -12.60
CA MET A 1 5.76 -12.27 -12.52
C MET A 1 5.72 -13.77 -12.56
N TYR A 2 5.13 -14.36 -11.54
CA TYR A 2 4.91 -15.80 -11.47
C TYR A 2 3.41 -16.04 -11.66
N HIS A 3 3.03 -17.17 -12.24
CA HIS A 3 1.65 -17.67 -12.26
C HIS A 3 1.59 -19.04 -11.61
N ASP A 4 0.53 -19.32 -10.85
CA ASP A 4 0.26 -20.65 -10.35
C ASP A 4 -0.33 -21.51 -11.48
N VAL A 5 0.34 -22.62 -11.78
CA VAL A 5 -0.09 -23.63 -12.74
C VAL A 5 -0.15 -24.97 -12.02
N ASP A 6 -1.37 -25.34 -11.60
CA ASP A 6 -1.65 -26.59 -10.87
C ASP A 6 -0.88 -26.74 -9.54
N GLY A 7 -0.74 -25.66 -8.77
CA GLY A 7 -0.04 -25.63 -7.49
C GLY A 7 1.48 -25.47 -7.61
N VAL A 8 1.94 -25.01 -8.77
CA VAL A 8 3.36 -24.74 -9.04
C VAL A 8 3.49 -23.34 -9.63
N TRP A 9 4.23 -22.48 -8.93
CA TRP A 9 4.58 -21.17 -9.47
C TRP A 9 5.65 -21.29 -10.55
N GLU A 10 5.28 -20.90 -11.76
CA GLU A 10 6.20 -20.81 -12.88
C GLU A 10 6.54 -19.33 -13.14
N GLU A 11 7.83 -19.02 -13.34
CA GLU A 11 8.24 -17.68 -13.81
C GLU A 11 7.71 -17.52 -15.24
N HIS A 12 6.61 -16.79 -15.37
CA HIS A 12 5.96 -16.55 -16.65
C HIS A 12 6.62 -15.38 -17.39
N SER A 13 6.99 -14.32 -16.66
CA SER A 13 7.70 -13.18 -17.24
C SER A 13 8.55 -12.43 -16.22
N ARG A 14 9.50 -11.66 -16.72
CA ARG A 14 10.30 -10.70 -15.94
C ARG A 14 10.13 -9.31 -16.52
N LEU A 15 9.81 -8.34 -15.67
CA LEU A 15 9.70 -6.94 -16.08
C LEU A 15 11.09 -6.44 -16.47
N ALA A 16 11.24 -6.00 -17.72
CA ALA A 16 12.50 -5.43 -18.20
C ALA A 16 12.61 -3.99 -17.70
N LEU A 17 13.57 -3.73 -16.82
CA LEU A 17 13.79 -2.39 -16.31
C LEU A 17 14.25 -1.44 -17.43
N PRO A 18 13.81 -0.16 -17.43
CA PRO A 18 14.32 0.84 -18.36
C PRO A 18 15.85 0.98 -18.24
N SER A 19 16.56 1.18 -19.35
CA SER A 19 18.03 1.28 -19.36
C SER A 19 18.57 2.42 -18.48
N GLU A 20 17.76 3.43 -18.19
CA GLU A 20 18.10 4.57 -17.35
C GLU A 20 18.15 4.22 -15.85
N THR A 21 17.72 3.01 -15.48
CA THR A 21 17.60 2.58 -14.08
C THR A 21 18.86 1.94 -13.49
N GLU A 22 19.92 1.71 -14.28
CA GLU A 22 21.14 1.01 -13.82
C GLU A 22 21.86 1.69 -12.64
N THR A 23 21.56 2.96 -12.36
CA THR A 23 22.13 3.71 -11.23
C THR A 23 21.15 4.01 -10.10
N LEU A 24 19.92 3.53 -10.21
CA LEU A 24 18.86 3.80 -9.26
C LEU A 24 18.83 2.73 -8.16
N LEU A 25 18.70 3.17 -6.92
CA LEU A 25 18.46 2.32 -5.76
C LEU A 25 16.95 2.18 -5.52
N TYR A 26 16.51 1.13 -4.83
CA TYR A 26 15.11 0.96 -4.41
C TYR A 26 14.09 0.92 -5.55
N ILE A 27 14.47 0.34 -6.69
CA ILE A 27 13.52 0.06 -7.77
C ILE A 27 12.54 -1.01 -7.29
N GLY A 28 11.25 -0.76 -7.47
CA GLY A 28 10.22 -1.74 -7.09
C GLY A 28 10.03 -1.84 -5.58
N GLN A 29 10.46 -0.82 -4.81
CA GLN A 29 10.14 -0.73 -3.40
C GLN A 29 8.62 -0.70 -3.17
N HIS A 30 7.90 -0.08 -4.11
CA HIS A 30 6.45 -0.04 -4.13
C HIS A 30 5.98 -0.52 -5.50
N VAL A 31 5.00 -1.42 -5.53
CA VAL A 31 4.42 -2.00 -6.73
C VAL A 31 2.91 -2.05 -6.61
N ALA A 32 2.21 -1.84 -7.71
CA ALA A 32 0.75 -1.97 -7.78
C ALA A 32 0.37 -2.67 -9.08
N ILE A 33 -0.74 -3.40 -9.05
CA ILE A 33 -1.30 -4.10 -10.21
C ILE A 33 -2.82 -3.93 -10.22
N ASP A 34 -3.39 -3.58 -11.38
CA ASP A 34 -4.83 -3.52 -11.62
C ASP A 34 -5.12 -4.12 -13.00
N GLY A 35 -5.67 -5.34 -12.99
CA GLY A 35 -5.94 -6.11 -14.20
C GLY A 35 -4.69 -6.34 -15.04
N GLU A 36 -4.66 -5.75 -16.24
CA GLU A 36 -3.55 -5.87 -17.20
C GLU A 36 -2.46 -4.81 -16.99
N TRP A 37 -2.59 -3.93 -16.01
CA TRP A 37 -1.63 -2.85 -15.76
C TRP A 37 -0.85 -3.09 -14.48
N ALA A 38 0.44 -2.79 -14.50
CA ALA A 38 1.31 -2.83 -13.33
C ALA A 38 2.19 -1.59 -13.27
N ALA A 39 2.36 -1.02 -12.10
CA ALA A 39 3.23 0.11 -11.84
C ALA A 39 4.26 -0.25 -10.76
N TYR A 40 5.43 0.37 -10.84
CA TYR A 40 6.39 0.39 -9.75
C TYR A 40 6.92 1.80 -9.52
N GLY A 41 7.24 2.12 -8.27
CA GLY A 41 7.91 3.36 -7.87
C GLY A 41 9.38 3.14 -7.50
N THR A 42 10.13 4.23 -7.47
CA THR A 42 11.47 4.28 -6.86
C THR A 42 11.73 5.65 -6.25
N ASN A 43 12.23 5.69 -5.03
CA ASN A 43 12.53 6.92 -4.28
C ASN A 43 14.03 7.24 -4.32
N THR A 44 14.55 7.59 -5.50
CA THR A 44 16.02 7.58 -5.67
C THR A 44 16.79 8.75 -5.07
N LEU A 45 17.76 8.38 -4.25
CA LEU A 45 19.09 8.98 -4.27
C LEU A 45 19.91 8.32 -5.41
N ASP A 46 20.76 9.07 -6.10
CA ASP A 46 21.77 8.51 -7.00
C ASP A 46 22.78 7.70 -6.16
N ARG A 47 23.63 6.92 -6.81
CA ARG A 47 24.71 6.16 -6.14
C ARG A 47 25.68 7.02 -5.29
N TYR A 48 25.52 8.35 -5.29
CA TYR A 48 26.30 9.31 -4.51
C TYR A 48 25.46 10.03 -3.42
N GLY A 49 24.23 9.58 -3.17
CA GLY A 49 23.37 10.15 -2.14
C GLY A 49 22.71 11.48 -2.52
N ARG A 50 22.67 11.85 -3.81
CA ARG A 50 21.97 13.07 -4.29
C ARG A 50 20.60 12.68 -4.80
N ALA A 51 19.58 13.52 -4.63
CA ALA A 51 18.28 13.26 -5.27
C ALA A 51 18.47 13.06 -6.79
N ALA A 52 18.31 11.82 -7.27
CA ALA A 52 18.47 11.48 -8.69
C ALA A 52 17.21 11.77 -9.50
N GLY A 53 16.19 12.30 -8.82
CA GLY A 53 14.82 12.17 -9.26
C GLY A 53 14.22 10.88 -8.73
N SER A 54 13.13 10.43 -9.34
CA SER A 54 12.41 9.22 -8.99
C SER A 54 11.66 8.78 -10.24
N ILE A 55 11.57 7.48 -10.46
CA ILE A 55 11.00 6.89 -11.66
C ILE A 55 9.77 6.07 -11.30
N VAL A 56 8.72 6.22 -12.10
CA VAL A 56 7.62 5.26 -12.12
C VAL A 56 7.63 4.57 -13.45
N GLY A 57 7.74 3.25 -13.47
CA GLY A 57 7.53 2.47 -14.69
C GLY A 57 6.13 1.88 -14.68
N LEU A 58 5.42 2.06 -15.80
CA LEU A 58 4.09 1.54 -16.03
C LEU A 58 4.15 0.50 -17.15
N TYR A 59 3.72 -0.72 -16.85
CA TYR A 59 3.64 -1.83 -17.79
C TYR A 59 2.19 -2.17 -18.11
N HIS A 60 1.97 -2.61 -19.35
CA HIS A 60 0.71 -3.19 -19.80
C HIS A 60 0.96 -4.61 -20.29
N LEU A 61 0.11 -5.55 -19.89
CA LEU A 61 0.14 -6.93 -20.34
C LEU A 61 -0.46 -7.01 -21.75
N THR A 62 0.39 -7.21 -22.76
CA THR A 62 0.00 -7.35 -24.17
C THR A 62 0.49 -8.70 -24.69
N ASP A 63 -0.41 -9.50 -25.26
CA ASP A 63 -0.08 -10.82 -25.81
C ASP A 63 0.68 -11.72 -24.81
N ASN A 64 0.26 -11.71 -23.53
CA ASN A 64 0.89 -12.41 -22.41
C ASN A 64 2.31 -11.93 -22.05
N GLU A 65 2.77 -10.81 -22.60
CA GLU A 65 4.04 -10.18 -22.24
C GLU A 65 3.80 -8.83 -21.56
N TRP A 66 4.52 -8.58 -20.48
CA TRP A 66 4.49 -7.28 -19.83
C TRP A 66 5.40 -6.31 -20.59
N VAL A 67 4.80 -5.32 -21.25
CA VAL A 67 5.51 -4.34 -22.06
C VAL A 67 5.56 -3.03 -21.30
N LEU A 68 6.75 -2.44 -21.18
CA LEU A 68 6.92 -1.11 -20.61
C LEU A 68 6.18 -0.12 -21.51
N HIS A 69 5.09 0.44 -21.00
CA HIS A 69 4.24 1.37 -21.73
C HIS A 69 4.71 2.81 -21.53
N TYR A 70 5.04 3.19 -20.30
CA TYR A 70 5.45 4.54 -19.96
C TYR A 70 6.43 4.56 -18.79
N SER A 71 7.26 5.61 -18.72
CA SER A 71 8.05 5.91 -17.54
C SER A 71 7.94 7.39 -17.17
N PHE A 72 7.55 7.68 -15.94
CA PHE A 72 7.55 9.02 -15.38
C PHE A 72 8.91 9.29 -14.76
N VAL A 73 9.52 10.44 -15.05
CA VAL A 73 10.75 10.89 -14.39
C VAL A 73 10.45 12.24 -13.74
N SER A 74 10.57 12.31 -12.42
CA SER A 74 10.43 13.55 -11.67
C SER A 74 11.71 13.88 -10.91
N HIS A 75 12.02 15.16 -10.72
CA HIS A 75 13.19 15.62 -9.97
C HIS A 75 12.95 15.76 -8.46
N ALA A 76 11.72 15.57 -7.99
CA ALA A 76 11.41 15.44 -6.57
C ALA A 76 11.52 13.96 -6.17
N THR A 77 11.71 13.68 -4.86
CA THR A 77 11.47 12.35 -4.29
C THR A 77 10.01 11.97 -4.56
N PHE A 78 9.82 11.15 -5.57
CA PHE A 78 8.55 10.82 -6.20
C PHE A 78 8.26 9.33 -5.99
N ALA A 79 7.00 8.94 -6.08
CA ALA A 79 6.44 7.60 -5.91
C ALA A 79 7.02 6.85 -4.71
N TYR A 80 6.94 7.49 -3.54
CA TYR A 80 7.18 6.82 -2.26
C TYR A 80 6.15 5.74 -2.00
N ASP A 81 4.96 5.85 -2.58
CA ASP A 81 4.02 4.74 -2.66
C ASP A 81 3.22 4.82 -3.95
N VAL A 82 2.69 3.67 -4.40
CA VAL A 82 1.89 3.57 -5.62
C VAL A 82 0.68 2.68 -5.39
N SER A 83 -0.49 3.13 -5.84
CA SER A 83 -1.71 2.34 -5.81
C SER A 83 -2.43 2.40 -7.15
N MET A 84 -3.10 1.31 -7.52
CA MET A 84 -3.89 1.19 -8.73
C MET A 84 -5.19 0.45 -8.43
N ALA A 85 -6.32 1.01 -8.86
CA ALA A 85 -7.62 0.35 -8.81
C ALA A 85 -8.62 1.08 -9.70
N ALA A 86 -9.57 0.35 -10.29
CA ALA A 86 -10.67 0.92 -11.07
C ALA A 86 -10.21 1.89 -12.18
N GLY A 87 -9.06 1.60 -12.80
CA GLY A 87 -8.47 2.46 -13.83
C GLY A 87 -7.88 3.78 -13.30
N LEU A 88 -7.71 3.92 -11.99
CA LEU A 88 -6.91 4.96 -11.37
C LEU A 88 -5.48 4.47 -11.12
N LEU A 89 -4.54 5.40 -11.18
CA LEU A 89 -3.16 5.25 -10.71
C LEU A 89 -2.89 6.45 -9.81
N VAL A 90 -2.51 6.20 -8.57
CA VAL A 90 -2.13 7.25 -7.63
C VAL A 90 -0.69 7.07 -7.21
N LEU A 91 0.06 8.16 -7.30
CA LEU A 91 1.48 8.22 -6.99
C LEU A 91 1.70 9.19 -5.84
N ALA A 92 2.29 8.72 -4.75
CA ALA A 92 2.36 9.42 -3.46
C ALA A 92 3.79 9.96 -3.17
N TYR A 93 3.89 11.21 -2.72
CA TYR A 93 5.14 11.98 -2.55
C TYR A 93 5.18 12.74 -1.21
N PRO A 94 5.64 12.13 -0.11
CA PRO A 94 5.57 12.73 1.22
C PRO A 94 6.40 14.01 1.37
N TYR A 95 7.52 14.10 0.65
CA TYR A 95 8.44 15.24 0.78
C TYR A 95 8.13 16.40 -0.18
N ALA A 96 7.07 16.32 -0.98
CA ALA A 96 6.68 17.39 -1.90
C ALA A 96 6.25 18.67 -1.18
N GLU A 97 6.31 19.81 -1.89
CA GLU A 97 5.75 21.10 -1.46
C GLU A 97 6.21 21.56 -0.06
N LYS A 98 7.52 21.42 0.22
CA LYS A 98 8.12 21.66 1.54
C LYS A 98 7.59 20.70 2.60
N HIS A 99 7.63 19.39 2.34
CA HIS A 99 7.15 18.35 3.26
C HIS A 99 5.65 18.48 3.61
N LYS A 100 4.86 19.09 2.72
CA LYS A 100 3.39 19.03 2.84
C LYS A 100 2.87 17.66 2.47
N GLY A 101 3.58 16.97 1.57
CA GLY A 101 3.04 15.81 0.89
C GLY A 101 2.22 16.18 -0.32
N ALA A 102 2.32 15.40 -1.38
CA ALA A 102 1.42 15.48 -2.53
C ALA A 102 1.18 14.10 -3.13
N ALA A 103 0.03 13.91 -3.75
CA ALA A 103 -0.27 12.74 -4.56
C ALA A 103 -0.78 13.18 -5.94
N GLU A 104 -0.27 12.57 -7.00
CA GLU A 104 -0.83 12.74 -8.34
C GLU A 104 -1.78 11.60 -8.67
N VAL A 105 -2.96 11.97 -9.16
CA VAL A 105 -4.02 11.04 -9.53
C VAL A 105 -4.11 11.02 -11.04
N TYR A 106 -3.92 9.85 -11.62
CA TYR A 106 -4.04 9.60 -13.05
C TYR A 106 -5.25 8.70 -13.30
N ARG A 107 -5.93 8.93 -14.43
CA ARG A 107 -7.03 8.08 -14.90
C ARG A 107 -6.71 7.47 -16.25
N LEU A 108 -7.02 6.20 -16.40
CA LEU A 108 -6.95 5.50 -17.67
C LEU A 108 -8.04 6.01 -18.62
N VAL A 109 -7.62 6.69 -19.69
CA VAL A 109 -8.49 7.19 -20.77
C VAL A 109 -8.08 6.50 -22.06
N GLY A 110 -8.87 5.51 -22.48
CA GLY A 110 -8.48 4.63 -23.58
C GLY A 110 -7.37 3.68 -23.14
N SER A 111 -6.17 3.88 -23.68
CA SER A 111 -4.97 3.07 -23.35
C SER A 111 -3.88 3.88 -22.65
N GLU A 112 -4.18 5.10 -22.20
CA GLU A 112 -3.19 6.00 -21.60
C GLU A 112 -3.67 6.49 -20.24
N TYR A 113 -2.76 6.56 -19.27
CA TYR A 113 -3.01 7.23 -18.00
C TYR A 113 -2.77 8.73 -18.15
N VAL A 114 -3.82 9.52 -17.95
CA VAL A 114 -3.80 10.98 -18.04
C VAL A 114 -3.86 11.56 -16.65
N LEU A 115 -2.99 12.54 -16.35
CA LEU A 115 -3.02 13.26 -15.07
C LEU A 115 -4.37 13.97 -14.92
N GLU A 116 -5.10 13.62 -13.87
CA GLU A 116 -6.40 14.18 -13.55
C GLU A 116 -6.29 15.32 -12.55
N THR A 117 -5.54 15.10 -11.46
CA THR A 117 -5.34 16.12 -10.42
C THR A 117 -4.08 15.87 -9.60
N THR A 118 -3.71 16.86 -8.79
CA THR A 118 -2.69 16.76 -7.74
C THR A 118 -3.32 17.12 -6.41
N LEU A 119 -3.34 16.16 -5.48
CA LEU A 119 -3.76 16.35 -4.10
C LEU A 119 -2.55 16.84 -3.29
N VAL A 120 -2.66 17.98 -2.61
CA VAL A 120 -1.55 18.55 -1.84
C VAL A 120 -1.95 18.68 -0.38
N GLY A 121 -1.08 18.22 0.53
CA GLY A 121 -1.28 18.37 1.96
C GLY A 121 -1.41 19.85 2.37
N LYS A 122 -2.26 20.11 3.38
CA LYS A 122 -2.57 21.50 3.78
C LYS A 122 -1.44 22.16 4.57
N ARG A 123 -0.68 21.40 5.35
CA ARG A 123 0.28 21.89 6.34
C ARG A 123 1.70 21.44 6.01
N ILE A 124 2.67 22.32 6.26
CA ILE A 124 4.10 22.04 6.05
C ILE A 124 4.59 21.07 7.13
N GLY A 125 5.39 20.08 6.72
CA GLY A 125 6.05 19.15 7.63
C GLY A 125 5.19 17.98 8.10
N MET A 126 4.03 17.73 7.50
CA MET A 126 3.19 16.58 7.87
C MET A 126 3.52 15.35 7.05
N GLU A 127 4.14 15.54 5.88
CA GLU A 127 4.52 14.45 5.00
C GLU A 127 3.34 13.52 4.69
N VAL A 128 2.22 14.12 4.28
CA VAL A 128 1.05 13.38 3.77
C VAL A 128 1.47 12.58 2.54
N CYS A 129 0.79 11.48 2.23
CA CYS A 129 1.12 10.58 1.12
C CYS A 129 2.40 9.77 1.41
N ALA A 130 2.60 9.34 2.64
CA ALA A 130 3.58 8.31 2.95
C ALA A 130 3.11 6.91 2.52
N SER A 131 1.79 6.74 2.45
CA SER A 131 1.11 5.60 1.86
C SER A 131 -0.11 6.07 1.09
N VAL A 132 -0.59 5.23 0.18
CA VAL A 132 -1.80 5.47 -0.58
C VAL A 132 -2.61 4.19 -0.79
N ALA A 133 -3.93 4.32 -0.68
CA ALA A 133 -4.86 3.28 -1.11
C ALA A 133 -6.02 3.89 -1.91
N ILE A 134 -6.56 3.09 -2.83
CA ILE A 134 -7.70 3.46 -3.69
C ILE A 134 -8.82 2.46 -3.45
N SER A 135 -10.06 2.95 -3.46
CA SER A 135 -11.22 2.07 -3.41
C SER A 135 -11.39 1.18 -4.62
N GLY A 136 -11.95 -0.01 -4.43
CA GLY A 136 -12.17 -0.97 -5.51
C GLY A 136 -13.09 -0.44 -6.63
N ASP A 137 -13.91 0.57 -6.33
CA ASP A 137 -14.75 1.31 -7.28
C ASP A 137 -14.12 2.62 -7.78
N GLY A 138 -12.94 2.99 -7.27
CA GLY A 138 -12.21 4.21 -7.61
C GLY A 138 -12.88 5.51 -7.16
N SER A 139 -13.89 5.45 -6.30
CA SER A 139 -14.58 6.64 -5.78
C SER A 139 -13.85 7.34 -4.64
N ARG A 140 -12.86 6.68 -4.02
CA ARG A 140 -12.15 7.18 -2.85
C ARG A 140 -10.65 6.93 -2.90
N ILE A 141 -9.89 7.89 -2.40
CA ILE A 141 -8.44 7.80 -2.19
C ILE A 141 -8.15 8.08 -0.71
N LEU A 142 -7.33 7.22 -0.11
CA LEU A 142 -6.81 7.41 1.23
C LEU A 142 -5.32 7.74 1.18
N LEU A 143 -4.89 8.73 1.94
CA LEU A 143 -3.48 9.13 2.05
C LEU A 143 -3.06 9.14 3.52
N GLY A 144 -2.03 8.36 3.86
CA GLY A 144 -1.43 8.32 5.19
C GLY A 144 -0.37 9.40 5.38
N SER A 145 -0.17 9.90 6.61
CA SER A 145 0.90 10.84 6.95
C SER A 145 1.95 10.21 7.88
N ASN A 146 3.22 10.60 7.71
CA ASN A 146 4.32 10.11 8.55
C ASN A 146 4.39 10.79 9.93
N TYR A 147 3.92 12.03 10.08
CA TYR A 147 4.24 12.82 11.29
C TYR A 147 3.06 13.22 12.14
N GLU A 148 1.83 13.14 11.67
CA GLU A 148 0.69 13.45 12.53
C GLU A 148 -0.10 12.19 12.91
N GLY A 149 0.19 11.03 12.32
CA GLY A 149 -0.69 9.87 12.48
C GLY A 149 -2.07 10.20 11.95
N HIS A 150 -2.14 10.70 10.72
CA HIS A 150 -3.39 11.10 10.10
C HIS A 150 -3.66 10.31 8.83
N VAL A 151 -4.94 10.03 8.61
CA VAL A 151 -5.47 9.53 7.33
C VAL A 151 -6.33 10.62 6.72
N TYR A 152 -6.04 10.95 5.47
CA TYR A 152 -6.80 11.90 4.67
C TYR A 152 -7.65 11.15 3.66
N ILE A 153 -8.95 11.46 3.63
CA ILE A 153 -9.93 10.79 2.78
C ILE A 153 -10.40 11.75 1.71
N TYR A 154 -10.15 11.39 0.45
CA TYR A 154 -10.60 12.15 -0.70
C TYR A 154 -11.69 11.37 -1.42
N ASP A 155 -12.85 11.98 -1.58
CA ASP A 155 -13.96 11.42 -2.35
C ASP A 155 -14.04 12.07 -3.73
N TYR A 156 -14.40 11.26 -4.73
CA TYR A 156 -14.67 11.69 -6.10
C TYR A 156 -16.10 12.22 -6.23
N ASP A 157 -16.23 13.48 -6.60
CA ASP A 157 -17.49 14.15 -6.90
C ASP A 157 -17.62 14.39 -8.42
N SER A 158 -18.33 13.49 -9.08
CA SER A 158 -18.60 13.60 -10.53
C SER A 158 -19.51 14.77 -10.92
N GLU A 159 -20.23 15.37 -9.96
CA GLU A 159 -21.10 16.52 -10.19
C GLU A 159 -20.37 17.86 -9.99
N SER A 160 -19.18 17.83 -9.37
CA SER A 160 -18.34 19.01 -9.20
C SER A 160 -17.95 19.58 -10.57
N THR A 161 -18.11 20.90 -10.71
CA THR A 161 -17.65 21.64 -11.90
C THR A 161 -16.23 22.18 -11.74
N GLY A 162 -15.59 21.93 -10.60
CA GLY A 162 -14.24 22.33 -10.26
C GLY A 162 -13.35 21.12 -9.99
N ASP A 163 -12.72 21.10 -8.82
CA ASP A 163 -11.93 19.95 -8.39
C ASP A 163 -12.87 18.76 -8.14
N MET A 164 -12.65 17.67 -8.87
CA MET A 164 -13.44 16.44 -8.76
C MET A 164 -13.06 15.62 -7.52
N TRP A 165 -11.92 15.91 -6.90
CA TRP A 165 -11.47 15.24 -5.68
C TRP A 165 -11.48 16.22 -4.52
N GLY A 166 -12.34 15.95 -3.53
CA GLY A 166 -12.47 16.76 -2.34
C GLY A 166 -12.02 16.00 -1.09
N LEU A 167 -11.19 16.63 -0.25
CA LEU A 167 -10.93 16.11 1.10
C LEU A 167 -12.22 16.19 1.91
N THR A 168 -12.78 15.05 2.27
CA THR A 168 -14.04 14.92 3.02
C THR A 168 -13.78 14.71 4.50
N THR A 169 -12.83 13.85 4.83
CA THR A 169 -12.54 13.48 6.22
C THR A 169 -11.04 13.46 6.50
N GLU A 170 -10.67 13.87 7.71
CA GLU A 170 -9.33 13.75 8.27
C GLU A 170 -9.46 12.99 9.60
N ILE A 171 -8.76 11.87 9.72
CA ILE A 171 -8.78 11.03 10.92
C ILE A 171 -7.45 11.19 11.62
N GLU A 172 -7.50 11.59 12.89
CA GLU A 172 -6.37 11.50 13.81
C GLU A 172 -6.39 10.08 14.43
N THR A 173 -5.40 9.26 14.10
CA THR A 173 -5.33 7.85 14.59
C THR A 173 -4.83 7.78 16.03
N GLY A 174 -4.35 8.90 16.59
CA GLY A 174 -3.73 8.99 17.92
C GLY A 174 -2.28 8.46 17.94
N CYS A 175 -1.71 8.23 16.75
CA CYS A 175 -0.35 7.73 16.57
C CYS A 175 0.68 8.84 16.81
N SER A 176 1.86 8.48 17.29
CA SER A 176 2.91 9.45 17.60
C SER A 176 3.53 10.03 16.31
N PRO A 177 4.10 11.26 16.37
CA PRO A 177 4.86 11.79 15.26
C PRO A 177 6.09 10.92 14.94
N GLN A 178 6.28 10.58 13.65
CA GLN A 178 7.40 9.81 13.03
C GLN A 178 7.04 8.37 12.61
N GLN A 179 5.79 8.13 12.24
CA GLN A 179 5.23 6.80 12.01
C GLN A 179 4.49 6.73 10.68
N THR A 180 4.76 5.67 9.92
CA THR A 180 4.12 5.45 8.63
C THR A 180 2.75 4.87 8.85
N VAL A 181 1.71 5.55 8.37
CA VAL A 181 0.38 4.93 8.31
C VAL A 181 0.36 4.00 7.11
N HIS A 182 0.16 2.69 7.26
CA HIS A 182 -0.07 1.79 6.13
C HIS A 182 -1.58 1.60 5.91
N ILE A 183 -2.01 1.61 4.65
CA ILE A 183 -3.44 1.58 4.30
C ILE A 183 -3.73 0.40 3.38
N GLY A 184 -4.66 -0.46 3.82
CA GLY A 184 -5.33 -1.44 2.98
C GLY A 184 -6.78 -1.03 2.76
N TYR A 185 -7.30 -1.17 1.53
CA TYR A 185 -8.65 -0.76 1.19
C TYR A 185 -9.38 -1.81 0.35
N SER A 186 -10.56 -2.23 0.82
CA SER A 186 -11.53 -3.06 0.11
C SER A 186 -12.76 -2.21 -0.25
N SER A 187 -13.82 -2.75 -0.87
CA SER A 187 -15.03 -1.96 -1.10
C SER A 187 -15.56 -1.29 0.18
N LEU A 188 -15.49 -1.97 1.33
CA LEU A 188 -15.77 -1.52 2.71
C LEU A 188 -15.37 -2.69 3.64
N PRO A 189 -14.60 -2.60 4.75
CA PRO A 189 -13.82 -1.52 5.43
C PRO A 189 -12.41 -1.19 4.90
N PHE A 190 -11.73 -0.25 5.58
CA PHE A 190 -10.30 0.06 5.43
C PHE A 190 -9.51 -0.03 6.74
N ILE A 191 -8.18 -0.09 6.60
CA ILE A 191 -7.24 -0.26 7.71
C ILE A 191 -6.27 0.92 7.75
N ALA A 192 -5.98 1.43 8.95
CA ALA A 192 -4.85 2.30 9.22
C ALA A 192 -3.94 1.59 10.24
N ALA A 193 -2.67 1.41 9.90
CA ALA A 193 -1.70 0.74 10.75
C ALA A 193 -0.56 1.67 11.15
N ASP A 194 -0.05 1.49 12.35
CA ASP A 194 1.04 2.26 12.95
C ASP A 194 1.99 1.29 13.68
N TRP A 195 3.29 1.47 13.49
CA TRP A 195 4.33 0.61 14.06
C TRP A 195 4.66 0.87 15.54
N LEU A 196 4.26 2.00 16.15
CA LEU A 196 4.76 2.37 17.49
C LEU A 196 3.69 3.11 18.30
N ASP A 197 2.99 2.42 19.20
CA ASP A 197 2.18 3.12 20.21
C ASP A 197 3.09 3.69 21.32
N SER A 198 2.51 4.25 22.39
CA SER A 198 3.30 4.73 23.53
C SER A 198 4.13 3.65 24.23
N GLU A 199 3.83 2.38 23.94
CA GLU A 199 4.51 1.19 24.46
C GLU A 199 5.37 0.52 23.38
N GLU A 200 5.54 1.13 22.21
CA GLU A 200 6.35 0.61 21.09
C GLU A 200 5.89 -0.79 20.60
N THR A 201 4.65 -1.18 20.87
CA THR A 201 4.12 -2.50 20.48
C THR A 201 3.59 -2.54 19.06
N GLY A 202 3.16 -1.37 18.55
CA GLY A 202 2.48 -1.22 17.26
C GLY A 202 0.97 -1.47 17.36
N MET A 203 0.21 -0.81 16.49
CA MET A 203 -1.25 -0.77 16.53
C MET A 203 -1.84 -0.76 15.12
N VAL A 204 -2.96 -1.46 14.94
CA VAL A 204 -3.77 -1.42 13.73
C VAL A 204 -5.21 -1.06 14.07
N GLN A 205 -5.72 -0.02 13.43
CA GLN A 205 -7.08 0.47 13.57
C GLN A 205 -7.89 0.14 12.32
N VAL A 206 -9.06 -0.46 12.50
CA VAL A 206 -9.98 -0.80 11.41
C VAL A 206 -11.15 0.16 11.44
N TYR A 207 -11.41 0.75 10.29
CA TYR A 207 -12.46 1.74 10.10
C TYR A 207 -13.45 1.24 9.05
N ASP A 208 -14.74 1.47 9.28
CA ASP A 208 -15.80 1.13 8.33
C ASP A 208 -16.61 2.38 7.97
N PHE A 209 -17.07 2.46 6.73
CA PHE A 209 -18.05 3.47 6.35
C PHE A 209 -19.42 2.84 6.43
N GLU A 210 -20.21 3.27 7.42
CA GLU A 210 -21.62 2.89 7.46
C GLU A 210 -22.32 3.33 6.17
N GLU A 211 -23.32 2.56 5.73
CA GLU A 211 -24.04 2.85 4.49
C GLU A 211 -24.59 4.28 4.50
N GLY A 212 -24.10 5.11 3.57
CA GLY A 212 -24.50 6.51 3.44
C GLY A 212 -23.85 7.48 4.43
N ALA A 213 -22.94 7.02 5.29
CA ALA A 213 -22.14 7.88 6.15
C ALA A 213 -20.99 8.51 5.37
N SER A 214 -20.73 9.79 5.63
CA SER A 214 -19.56 10.51 5.11
C SER A 214 -18.31 10.23 5.94
N ASP A 215 -18.48 10.01 7.24
CA ASP A 215 -17.38 9.79 8.16
C ASP A 215 -17.29 8.30 8.52
N PRO A 216 -16.08 7.72 8.52
CA PRO A 216 -15.90 6.34 8.94
C PRO A 216 -15.94 6.22 10.46
N VAL A 217 -16.32 5.03 10.92
CA VAL A 217 -16.41 4.67 12.33
C VAL A 217 -15.26 3.71 12.67
N LEU A 218 -14.55 4.00 13.77
CA LEU A 218 -13.57 3.07 14.32
C LEU A 218 -14.28 1.82 14.82
N MET A 219 -14.02 0.69 14.16
CA MET A 219 -14.63 -0.60 14.49
C MET A 219 -13.82 -1.37 15.52
N GLN A 220 -12.50 -1.36 15.36
CA GLN A 220 -11.60 -2.17 16.17
C GLN A 220 -10.20 -1.60 16.20
N THR A 221 -9.55 -1.78 17.34
CA THR A 221 -8.12 -1.58 17.52
C THR A 221 -7.47 -2.92 17.84
N MET A 222 -6.40 -3.24 17.14
CA MET A 222 -5.53 -4.40 17.38
C MET A 222 -4.17 -3.85 17.82
N VAL A 223 -3.57 -4.46 18.84
CA VAL A 223 -2.31 -3.99 19.42
C VAL A 223 -1.33 -5.16 19.43
N GLY A 224 -0.08 -4.89 19.10
CA GLY A 224 1.00 -5.88 19.15
C GLY A 224 1.15 -6.47 20.55
N ALA A 225 1.54 -7.75 20.63
CA ALA A 225 1.62 -8.45 21.91
C ALA A 225 2.88 -8.09 22.73
N SER A 226 3.89 -7.50 22.11
CA SER A 226 5.15 -7.13 22.75
C SER A 226 5.73 -5.86 22.15
N GLU A 227 6.50 -5.14 22.97
CA GLU A 227 7.28 -3.96 22.59
C GLU A 227 8.28 -4.34 21.47
N ASP A 228 8.65 -3.36 20.65
CA ASP A 228 9.62 -3.49 19.56
C ASP A 228 9.28 -4.58 18.53
N THR A 229 8.00 -4.85 18.26
CA THR A 229 7.63 -5.83 17.21
C THR A 229 7.36 -5.21 15.85
N ASP A 230 7.18 -3.89 15.79
CA ASP A 230 6.68 -3.16 14.62
C ASP A 230 5.37 -3.77 14.09
N PHE A 231 4.46 -4.19 14.98
CA PHE A 231 3.15 -4.69 14.59
C PHE A 231 2.39 -3.61 13.81
N GLY A 232 1.94 -3.93 12.60
CA GLY A 232 1.35 -2.93 11.70
C GLY A 232 2.32 -2.32 10.70
N SER A 233 3.58 -2.80 10.63
CA SER A 233 4.57 -2.38 9.62
C SER A 233 4.13 -2.62 8.17
N SER A 234 3.20 -3.55 7.94
CA SER A 234 2.47 -3.68 6.68
C SER A 234 1.11 -4.31 6.96
N VAL A 235 0.09 -3.88 6.22
CA VAL A 235 -1.26 -4.44 6.31
C VAL A 235 -1.82 -4.72 4.94
N ALA A 236 -2.53 -5.82 4.83
CA ALA A 236 -3.34 -6.17 3.67
C ALA A 236 -4.73 -6.55 4.14
N ILE A 237 -5.74 -6.12 3.38
CA ILE A 237 -7.12 -6.51 3.58
C ILE A 237 -7.60 -7.24 2.34
N SER A 238 -8.44 -8.25 2.53
CA SER A 238 -9.04 -8.97 1.42
C SER A 238 -9.89 -8.05 0.54
N SER A 239 -9.94 -8.39 -0.75
CA SER A 239 -10.71 -7.66 -1.77
C SER A 239 -12.11 -8.24 -1.99
N ASP A 240 -12.51 -9.20 -1.18
CA ASP A 240 -13.89 -9.68 -1.09
C ASP A 240 -14.83 -8.57 -0.58
N ALA A 241 -16.12 -8.74 -0.84
CA ALA A 241 -17.10 -7.70 -0.56
C ALA A 241 -17.29 -7.43 0.94
N ASP A 242 -16.95 -8.40 1.79
CA ASP A 242 -17.07 -8.35 3.24
C ASP A 242 -15.74 -8.10 3.97
N ALA A 243 -14.62 -8.01 3.23
CA ALA A 243 -13.29 -7.83 3.78
C ALA A 243 -13.00 -8.87 4.88
N SER A 244 -13.27 -10.14 4.60
CA SER A 244 -13.30 -11.19 5.61
C SER A 244 -11.95 -11.41 6.31
N THR A 245 -10.85 -10.92 5.73
CA THR A 245 -9.49 -11.28 6.16
C THR A 245 -8.56 -10.07 6.19
N ILE A 246 -7.77 -9.98 7.25
CA ILE A 246 -6.69 -9.01 7.40
C ILE A 246 -5.39 -9.76 7.67
N ALA A 247 -4.34 -9.40 6.96
CA ALA A 247 -2.97 -9.79 7.27
C ALA A 247 -2.20 -8.58 7.79
N ILE A 248 -1.48 -8.76 8.89
CA ILE A 248 -0.69 -7.72 9.55
C ILE A 248 0.71 -8.25 9.78
N SER A 249 1.73 -7.55 9.31
CA SER A 249 3.10 -7.92 9.62
C SER A 249 3.64 -7.23 10.86
N ALA A 250 4.62 -7.88 11.48
CA ALA A 250 5.40 -7.36 12.59
C ALA A 250 6.88 -7.65 12.32
N THR A 251 7.52 -6.73 11.58
CA THR A 251 8.83 -6.93 10.93
C THR A 251 9.93 -7.29 11.92
N GLN A 252 10.00 -6.65 13.10
CA GLN A 252 11.04 -6.97 14.09
C GLN A 252 10.84 -8.35 14.72
N SER A 253 9.60 -8.84 14.81
CA SER A 253 9.31 -10.21 15.25
C SER A 253 9.40 -11.26 14.14
N SER A 254 9.51 -10.83 12.87
CA SER A 254 9.50 -11.71 11.69
C SER A 254 8.23 -12.58 11.60
N SER A 255 7.08 -11.98 11.88
CA SER A 255 5.77 -12.65 11.92
C SER A 255 4.72 -11.96 11.06
N VAL A 256 3.78 -12.75 10.54
CA VAL A 256 2.48 -12.28 10.03
C VAL A 256 1.35 -12.79 10.92
N PHE A 257 0.42 -11.91 11.23
CA PHE A 257 -0.81 -12.20 11.95
C PHE A 257 -1.99 -12.15 10.96
N VAL A 258 -2.81 -13.20 10.95
CA VAL A 258 -4.00 -13.28 10.12
C VAL A 258 -5.23 -13.20 11.01
N TYR A 259 -6.09 -12.23 10.71
CA TYR A 259 -7.35 -12.01 11.39
C TYR A 259 -8.51 -12.32 10.45
N ARG A 260 -9.57 -12.92 10.99
CA ARG A 260 -10.81 -13.21 10.26
C ARG A 260 -11.97 -12.43 10.85
N ARG A 261 -12.86 -11.93 10.00
CA ARG A 261 -14.07 -11.22 10.39
C ARG A 261 -15.14 -12.23 10.83
N ASP A 262 -15.73 -12.01 12.00
CA ASP A 262 -16.85 -12.78 12.49
C ASP A 262 -18.19 -12.29 11.90
N GLY A 263 -19.27 -13.04 12.13
CA GLY A 263 -20.61 -12.66 11.65
C GLY A 263 -21.20 -11.41 12.34
N ARG A 264 -20.47 -10.75 13.24
CA ARG A 264 -20.82 -9.48 13.88
C ARG A 264 -19.98 -8.31 13.37
N GLY A 265 -19.04 -8.58 12.46
CA GLY A 265 -18.15 -7.60 11.88
C GLY A 265 -16.86 -7.34 12.66
N HIS A 266 -16.57 -8.10 13.72
CA HIS A 266 -15.33 -8.00 14.49
C HIS A 266 -14.26 -8.96 13.96
N TYR A 267 -13.01 -8.55 14.01
CA TYR A 267 -11.87 -9.38 13.62
C TYR A 267 -11.32 -10.13 14.83
N TYR A 268 -11.08 -11.43 14.68
CA TYR A 268 -10.37 -12.26 15.66
C TYR A 268 -9.09 -12.81 15.05
N LEU A 269 -8.06 -12.97 15.89
CA LEU A 269 -6.80 -13.59 15.47
C LEU A 269 -7.07 -15.06 15.12
N ALA A 270 -6.93 -15.41 13.85
CA ALA A 270 -7.12 -16.76 13.34
C ALA A 270 -5.81 -17.54 13.34
N ASP A 271 -4.70 -16.88 13.00
CA ASP A 271 -3.36 -17.47 13.00
C ASP A 271 -2.27 -16.42 13.23
N SER A 272 -1.11 -16.84 13.74
CA SER A 272 0.08 -16.02 13.99
C SER A 272 1.39 -16.78 13.77
N GLU A 273 1.37 -18.00 13.20
CA GLU A 273 2.55 -18.88 13.13
C GLU A 273 3.37 -18.77 11.83
N PHE A 274 3.17 -17.72 11.04
CA PHE A 274 4.01 -17.46 9.85
C PHE A 274 5.38 -16.92 10.28
N TYR A 275 6.21 -17.81 10.84
CA TYR A 275 7.56 -17.55 11.32
C TYR A 275 8.55 -18.16 10.34
N ALA A 276 9.47 -17.34 9.82
CA ALA A 276 10.68 -17.84 9.22
C ALA A 276 11.92 -17.38 10.03
N PRO A 277 12.97 -18.21 10.14
CA PRO A 277 14.04 -18.03 11.13
C PRO A 277 15.16 -17.03 10.73
N GLU A 278 14.91 -16.07 9.84
CA GLU A 278 15.92 -15.11 9.38
C GLU A 278 15.53 -13.65 9.64
N TRP A 279 16.52 -12.76 9.65
CA TRP A 279 16.36 -11.36 10.05
C TRP A 279 15.57 -10.62 8.95
N GLU A 280 14.53 -9.87 9.33
CA GLU A 280 13.67 -9.03 8.46
C GLU A 280 12.73 -9.78 7.50
N LEU A 281 12.06 -10.83 7.98
CA LEU A 281 10.90 -11.37 7.27
C LEU A 281 9.66 -10.50 7.51
N CYS A 282 8.78 -10.48 6.51
CA CYS A 282 7.46 -9.85 6.56
C CYS A 282 7.47 -8.30 6.51
N ALA A 283 8.42 -7.70 5.80
CA ALA A 283 8.41 -6.26 5.55
C ALA A 283 7.20 -5.81 4.73
N SER A 284 6.56 -6.73 4.01
CA SER A 284 5.33 -6.47 3.25
C SER A 284 4.42 -7.70 3.27
N VAL A 285 3.11 -7.46 3.28
CA VAL A 285 2.10 -8.50 3.11
C VAL A 285 1.10 -8.10 2.03
N ALA A 286 0.59 -9.08 1.30
CA ALA A 286 -0.49 -8.90 0.32
C ALA A 286 -1.43 -10.11 0.37
N LEU A 287 -2.74 -9.85 0.19
CA LEU A 287 -3.75 -10.89 0.09
C LEU A 287 -4.22 -11.01 -1.37
N ALA A 288 -4.29 -12.23 -1.90
CA ALA A 288 -4.83 -12.48 -3.23
C ALA A 288 -6.30 -12.90 -3.19
N ARG A 289 -6.95 -12.80 -4.35
CA ARG A 289 -8.41 -12.87 -4.53
C ARG A 289 -9.00 -14.19 -3.99
N GLY A 290 -9.87 -14.06 -2.97
CA GLY A 290 -10.59 -15.18 -2.35
C GLY A 290 -10.03 -15.64 -1.00
N ASP A 291 -9.21 -14.83 -0.34
CA ASP A 291 -8.83 -14.96 1.09
C ASP A 291 -8.14 -16.27 1.46
N THR A 292 -7.59 -16.90 0.42
CA THR A 292 -6.93 -18.19 0.49
C THR A 292 -5.44 -18.04 0.25
N LEU A 293 -4.96 -16.87 -0.19
CA LEU A 293 -3.54 -16.67 -0.42
C LEU A 293 -3.01 -15.43 0.26
N LEU A 294 -1.99 -15.64 1.08
CA LEU A 294 -1.17 -14.59 1.67
C LEU A 294 0.22 -14.67 1.03
N MET A 295 0.70 -13.53 0.56
CA MET A 295 2.09 -13.33 0.16
C MET A 295 2.80 -12.51 1.22
N ALA A 296 3.96 -12.97 1.69
CA ALA A 296 4.80 -12.25 2.65
C ALA A 296 6.19 -12.00 2.04
N GLY A 297 6.57 -10.73 1.93
CA GLY A 297 7.88 -10.33 1.42
C GLY A 297 8.91 -10.25 2.54
N ALA A 298 10.09 -10.81 2.31
CA ALA A 298 11.19 -10.86 3.26
C ALA A 298 12.51 -10.42 2.59
N PRO A 299 12.75 -9.10 2.46
CA PRO A 299 13.86 -8.56 1.69
C PRO A 299 15.25 -8.93 2.26
N GLY A 300 15.36 -9.18 3.57
CA GLY A 300 16.61 -9.57 4.23
C GLY A 300 17.05 -11.02 4.01
N ALA A 301 16.13 -11.89 3.57
CA ALA A 301 16.37 -13.33 3.43
C ALA A 301 17.33 -13.69 2.28
N ASP A 302 17.82 -14.94 2.28
CA ASP A 302 18.81 -15.47 1.31
C ASP A 302 20.02 -14.54 1.13
N ASN A 303 20.61 -14.11 2.26
CA ASN A 303 21.76 -13.19 2.30
C ASN A 303 21.45 -11.84 1.62
N GLY A 304 20.26 -11.28 1.85
CA GLY A 304 19.82 -9.99 1.30
C GLY A 304 19.42 -10.04 -0.18
N ARG A 305 19.14 -11.23 -0.72
CA ARG A 305 18.52 -11.37 -2.05
C ARG A 305 17.00 -11.21 -1.99
N GLY A 306 16.44 -11.43 -0.80
CA GLY A 306 15.02 -11.39 -0.54
C GLY A 306 14.29 -12.65 -1.00
N VAL A 307 13.21 -12.98 -0.30
CA VAL A 307 12.24 -14.01 -0.74
C VAL A 307 10.82 -13.45 -0.65
N VAL A 308 9.91 -14.04 -1.40
CA VAL A 308 8.46 -13.89 -1.20
C VAL A 308 7.94 -15.28 -0.89
N GLU A 309 7.29 -15.40 0.25
CA GLU A 309 6.67 -16.65 0.69
C GLU A 309 5.17 -16.59 0.47
N GLU A 310 4.60 -17.74 0.17
CA GLU A 310 3.19 -17.92 -0.09
C GLU A 310 2.59 -18.82 0.99
N TYR A 311 1.40 -18.47 1.44
CA TYR A 311 0.66 -19.20 2.46
C TYR A 311 -0.78 -19.43 2.00
N ASP A 312 -1.18 -20.70 1.94
CA ASP A 312 -2.56 -21.11 1.70
C ASP A 312 -3.37 -20.98 3.00
N LEU A 313 -4.24 -19.98 3.05
CA LEU A 313 -5.11 -19.69 4.18
C LEU A 313 -6.40 -20.55 4.19
N SER A 314 -6.63 -21.41 3.20
CA SER A 314 -7.83 -22.26 3.13
C SER A 314 -7.84 -23.38 4.18
N THR A 315 -6.69 -23.66 4.79
CA THR A 315 -6.54 -24.67 5.84
C THR A 315 -6.73 -24.14 7.26
N LEU A 316 -6.91 -22.83 7.42
CA LEU A 316 -7.15 -22.14 8.69
C LEU A 316 -8.64 -22.11 9.04
#